data_AF-A0A7X1SMG3-F1
#
_entry.id   AF-A0A7X1SMG3-F1
#
_cell.length_a   1.000
_cell.length_b   1.000
_cell.length_c   1.000
_cell.angle_alpha   90.00
_cell.angle_beta   90.00
_cell.angle_gamma   90.00
#
_symmetry.space_group_name_H-M   'P 1'
#
loop_
_entity.id
_entity.type
_entity.pdbx_description
1 polymer ?
#
loop_
_entity_poly.entity_id
_entity_poly.type
_entity_poly.pdbx_seq_one_letter_code
_entity_poly.pdbx_strand_id
1 'polypeptide(L)'
;MRRLLVVIPAFLLMFIAVRTGVLDMSYDKITFSKLSWFDNTALVEHLRLAVVKDNLTDLPRNCLVFVVSGDASDNTPTMDVLGRHGNGCPGTTASAEKLFSLKINRSERTVQTDAGTPGAFHNLPL
;
A
#
# COMPACT_ATOMS: atom_id res chain seq x y z
N MET A 1 13.74 19.54 36.41
CA MET A 1 14.04 20.16 35.09
C MET A 1 14.83 19.26 34.13
N ARG A 2 15.85 18.50 34.54
CA ARG A 2 16.68 17.67 33.62
C ARG A 2 15.96 16.49 32.94
N ARG A 3 14.97 15.88 33.61
CA ARG A 3 14.15 14.80 33.04
C ARG A 3 13.13 15.30 32.00
N LEU A 4 12.59 16.52 32.17
CA LEU A 4 11.65 17.11 31.21
C LEU A 4 12.30 17.39 29.85
N LEU A 5 13.57 17.80 29.84
CA LEU A 5 14.34 18.10 28.62
C LEU A 5 14.57 16.90 27.71
N VAL A 6 14.49 15.67 28.22
CA VAL A 6 14.68 14.44 27.43
C VAL A 6 13.32 13.81 27.04
N VAL A 7 12.31 13.93 27.91
CA VAL A 7 10.99 13.33 27.68
C VAL A 7 10.23 14.04 26.57
N ILE A 8 10.31 15.38 26.50
CA ILE A 8 9.62 16.18 25.47
C ILE A 8 10.10 15.85 24.04
N PRO A 9 11.41 15.86 23.73
CA PRO A 9 11.87 15.52 22.38
C PRO A 9 11.59 14.06 22.00
N ALA A 10 11.66 13.13 22.95
CA ALA A 10 11.30 11.73 22.68
C ALA A 10 9.81 11.56 22.33
N PHE A 11 8.91 12.23 23.05
CA PHE A 11 7.47 12.21 22.74
C PHE A 11 7.15 12.86 21.39
N LEU A 12 7.79 13.99 21.08
CA LEU A 12 7.62 14.66 19.78
C LEU A 12 8.12 13.80 18.63
N LEU A 13 9.28 13.14 18.78
CA LEU A 13 9.80 12.21 17.79
C LEU A 13 8.86 11.02 17.58
N MET A 14 8.32 10.44 18.65
CA MET A 14 7.35 9.36 18.57
C MET A 14 6.06 9.81 17.86
N PHE A 15 5.58 11.02 18.17
CA PHE A 15 4.40 11.60 17.52
C PHE A 15 4.61 11.82 16.02
N ILE A 16 5.78 12.34 15.63
CA ILE A 16 6.14 12.53 14.23
C ILE A 16 6.29 11.18 13.52
N ALA A 17 6.96 10.19 14.13
CA ALA A 17 7.15 8.87 13.55
C ALA A 17 5.83 8.13 13.29
N VAL A 18 4.89 8.19 14.25
CA VAL A 18 3.54 7.61 14.10
C VAL A 18 2.76 8.32 13.00
N ARG A 19 2.83 9.66 12.94
CA ARG A 19 2.06 10.45 11.97
C ARG A 19 2.60 10.37 10.54
N THR A 20 3.91 10.11 10.39
CA THR A 20 4.58 10.00 9.09
C THR A 20 4.55 8.59 8.51
N GLY A 21 4.12 7.57 9.26
CA GLY A 21 4.05 6.19 8.77
C GLY A 21 5.41 5.55 8.47
N VAL A 22 6.52 6.18 8.89
CA VAL A 22 7.88 5.67 8.67
C VAL A 22 8.09 4.32 9.36
N LEU A 23 7.45 4.14 10.53
CA LEU A 23 7.43 2.87 11.24
C LEU A 23 6.78 1.75 10.41
N ASP A 24 5.63 2.02 9.80
CA ASP A 24 4.89 1.04 8.99
C ASP A 24 5.73 0.56 7.79
N MET A 25 6.43 1.49 7.12
CA MET A 25 7.31 1.18 5.98
C MET A 25 8.56 0.37 6.37
N SER A 26 9.13 0.64 7.55
CA SER A 26 10.29 -0.11 8.05
C SER A 26 9.92 -1.53 8.50
N TYR A 27 8.74 -1.69 9.10
CA TYR A 27 8.24 -2.99 9.55
C TYR A 27 7.91 -3.90 8.37
N ASP A 28 7.32 -3.34 7.31
CA ASP A 28 6.99 -4.07 6.10
C ASP A 28 8.25 -4.60 5.39
N LYS A 29 9.31 -3.79 5.25
CA LYS A 29 10.59 -4.26 4.67
C LYS A 29 11.25 -5.39 5.45
N ILE A 30 11.04 -5.45 6.76
CA ILE A 30 11.61 -6.50 7.63
C ILE A 30 10.75 -7.78 7.58
N THR A 31 9.44 -7.64 7.42
CA THR A 31 8.48 -8.76 7.53
C THR A 31 8.11 -9.37 6.17
N PHE A 32 8.21 -8.59 5.08
CA PHE A 32 7.89 -9.06 3.74
C PHE A 32 9.01 -9.96 3.21
N SER A 33 8.76 -11.26 3.26
CA SER A 33 9.70 -12.31 2.87
C SER A 33 9.31 -12.93 1.53
N LYS A 34 10.12 -13.87 1.03
CA LYS A 34 9.78 -14.63 -0.20
C LYS A 34 8.43 -15.36 -0.09
N LEU A 35 8.07 -15.83 1.10
CA LEU A 35 6.79 -16.53 1.33
C LEU A 35 5.61 -15.56 1.33
N SER A 36 5.83 -14.29 1.67
CA SER A 36 4.79 -13.27 1.73
C SER A 36 4.16 -12.98 0.35
N TRP A 37 4.84 -13.31 -0.75
CA TRP A 37 4.27 -13.24 -2.10
C TRP A 37 3.10 -14.20 -2.34
N PHE A 38 3.03 -15.30 -1.58
CA PHE A 38 1.98 -16.31 -1.67
C PHE A 38 0.86 -16.08 -0.64
N ASP A 39 1.02 -15.09 0.25
CA ASP A 39 -0.01 -14.65 1.19
C ASP A 39 -0.68 -13.38 0.64
N ASN A 40 -1.95 -13.51 0.24
CA ASN A 40 -2.74 -12.39 -0.26
C ASN A 40 -2.79 -11.20 0.71
N THR A 41 -2.83 -11.47 2.02
CA THR A 41 -2.91 -10.41 3.03
C THR A 41 -1.61 -9.63 3.10
N ALA A 42 -0.48 -10.35 3.21
CA ALA A 42 0.83 -9.72 3.27
C ALA A 42 1.17 -8.99 1.97
N LEU A 43 0.86 -9.60 0.82
CA LEU A 43 1.07 -8.99 -0.49
C LEU A 43 0.25 -7.72 -0.69
N VAL A 44 -1.03 -7.71 -0.29
CA VAL A 44 -1.88 -6.52 -0.40
C VAL A 44 -1.38 -5.39 0.49
N GLU A 45 -0.96 -5.66 1.72
CA GLU A 45 -0.41 -4.61 2.59
C GLU A 45 0.90 -4.03 2.04
N HIS A 46 1.79 -4.88 1.53
CA HIS A 46 3.01 -4.45 0.87
C HIS A 46 2.72 -3.57 -0.34
N LEU A 47 1.78 -3.99 -1.21
CA LEU A 47 1.38 -3.23 -2.39
C LEU A 47 0.69 -1.92 -2.04
N ARG A 48 -0.11 -1.88 -0.97
CA ARG A 48 -0.74 -0.65 -0.49
C ARG A 48 0.30 0.41 -0.13
N LEU A 49 1.43 0.00 0.46
CA LEU A 49 2.53 0.92 0.76
C LEU A 49 3.25 1.35 -0.53
N ALA A 50 3.53 0.43 -1.45
CA ALA A 50 4.20 0.73 -2.71
C ALA A 50 3.41 1.73 -3.58
N VAL A 51 2.10 1.52 -3.71
CA VAL A 51 1.18 2.37 -4.48
C VAL A 51 1.22 3.83 -4.01
N VAL A 52 1.22 4.05 -2.69
CA VAL A 52 1.26 5.40 -2.11
C VAL A 52 2.66 5.99 -2.22
N LYS A 53 3.71 5.18 -1.97
CA LYS A 53 5.11 5.62 -2.05
C LYS A 53 5.48 6.12 -3.45
N ASP A 54 5.00 5.43 -4.47
CA ASP A 54 5.29 5.74 -5.88
C ASP A 54 4.25 6.70 -6.49
N ASN A 55 3.36 7.29 -5.67
CA ASN A 55 2.32 8.25 -6.06
C ASN A 55 1.44 7.78 -7.23
N LEU A 56 1.04 6.51 -7.22
CA LEU A 56 0.12 5.99 -8.24
C LEU A 56 -1.33 6.48 -8.06
N THR A 57 -1.63 7.12 -6.92
CA THR A 57 -2.91 7.73 -6.59
C THR A 57 -2.73 8.80 -5.50
N ASP A 58 -3.61 9.80 -5.50
CA ASP A 58 -3.66 10.85 -4.48
C ASP A 58 -4.44 10.42 -3.21
N LEU A 59 -5.08 9.26 -3.25
CA LEU A 59 -5.84 8.76 -2.11
C LEU A 59 -4.92 8.20 -1.02
N PRO A 60 -5.21 8.45 0.27
CA PRO A 60 -4.42 7.89 1.35
C PRO A 60 -4.64 6.37 1.45
N ARG A 61 -3.65 5.67 2.01
CA ARG A 61 -3.60 4.19 2.05
C ARG A 61 -4.88 3.51 2.56
N ASN A 62 -5.53 4.10 3.57
CA ASN A 62 -6.71 3.54 4.23
C ASN A 62 -7.98 3.64 3.36
N CYS A 63 -7.92 4.40 2.27
CA CYS A 63 -8.98 4.56 1.29
C CYS A 63 -8.80 3.64 0.08
N LEU A 64 -7.72 2.86 0.04
CA LEU A 64 -7.44 1.93 -1.05
C LEU A 64 -7.95 0.53 -0.71
N VAL A 65 -8.75 -0.03 -1.62
CA VAL A 65 -9.26 -1.39 -1.55
C VAL A 65 -8.67 -2.19 -2.69
N PHE A 66 -8.10 -3.35 -2.37
CA PHE A 66 -7.52 -4.26 -3.35
C PHE A 66 -8.45 -5.44 -3.52
N VAL A 67 -8.89 -5.69 -4.75
CA VAL A 67 -9.73 -6.84 -5.12
C VAL A 67 -8.87 -7.82 -5.88
N VAL A 68 -8.61 -8.98 -5.28
CA VAL A 68 -7.80 -10.03 -5.87
C VAL A 68 -8.68 -10.92 -6.76
N SER A 69 -8.33 -11.00 -8.04
CA SER A 69 -8.93 -11.94 -9.00
C SER A 69 -8.08 -13.20 -9.04
N GLY A 70 -8.53 -14.26 -8.36
CA GLY A 70 -7.82 -15.52 -8.18
C GLY A 70 -7.66 -15.89 -6.71
N ASP A 71 -7.06 -17.05 -6.44
CA ASP A 71 -6.78 -17.52 -5.08
C ASP A 71 -5.27 -17.55 -4.76
N ALA A 72 -4.91 -18.09 -3.60
CA ALA A 72 -3.50 -18.18 -3.18
C ALA A 72 -2.67 -19.18 -4.02
N SER A 73 -3.30 -20.02 -4.84
CA SER A 73 -2.62 -21.00 -5.70
C SER A 73 -2.25 -20.43 -7.07
N ASP A 74 -2.90 -19.34 -7.50
CA ASP A 74 -2.57 -18.66 -8.76
C ASP A 74 -1.21 -17.94 -8.66
N ASN A 75 -0.27 -18.27 -9.53
CA ASN A 75 1.04 -17.60 -9.57
C ASN A 75 0.98 -16.21 -10.20
N THR A 76 -0.07 -15.92 -10.97
CA THR A 76 -0.22 -14.70 -11.75
C THR A 76 -1.54 -13.96 -11.50
N PRO A 77 -1.89 -13.68 -10.23
CA PRO A 77 -3.18 -13.05 -9.94
C PRO A 77 -3.20 -11.62 -10.50
N THR A 78 -4.39 -11.19 -10.90
CA THR A 78 -4.66 -9.78 -11.22
C THR A 78 -5.36 -9.15 -10.03
N MET A 79 -4.96 -7.94 -9.63
CA MET A 79 -5.60 -7.20 -8.55
C MET A 79 -6.12 -5.87 -9.07
N ASP A 80 -7.37 -5.54 -8.74
CA ASP A 80 -7.93 -4.22 -9.01
C ASP A 80 -7.78 -3.33 -7.78
N VAL A 81 -7.27 -2.12 -7.98
CA VAL A 81 -7.14 -1.11 -6.92
C VAL A 81 -8.31 -0.15 -7.05
N LEU A 82 -9.17 -0.14 -6.04
CA LEU A 82 -10.33 0.73 -5.94
C LEU A 82 -10.06 1.88 -4.95
N GLY A 83 -10.52 3.07 -5.28
CA GLY A 83 -10.53 4.24 -4.42
C GLY A 83 -11.87 4.39 -3.72
N ARG A 84 -11.87 4.36 -2.38
CA ARG A 84 -13.04 4.70 -1.58
C ARG A 84 -13.14 6.22 -1.42
N HIS A 85 -14.32 6.76 -1.64
CA HIS A 85 -14.64 8.17 -1.44
C HIS A 85 -15.72 8.36 -0.37
N GLY A 86 -15.71 9.52 0.29
CA GLY A 86 -16.60 9.81 1.41
C GLY A 86 -16.26 9.05 2.70
N ASN A 87 -17.04 9.27 3.76
CA ASN A 87 -16.88 8.58 5.06
C ASN A 87 -15.44 8.59 5.63
N GLY A 88 -14.77 9.74 5.58
CA GLY A 88 -13.40 9.90 6.06
C GLY A 88 -12.31 9.68 4.99
N CYS A 89 -12.70 9.43 3.74
CA CYS A 89 -11.84 9.45 2.57
C CYS A 89 -12.14 10.66 1.67
N PRO A 90 -11.16 11.18 0.90
CA PRO A 90 -11.38 12.29 -0.03
C PRO A 90 -12.56 12.05 -0.96
N GLY A 91 -13.39 13.08 -1.19
CA GLY A 91 -14.62 12.99 -1.97
C GLY A 91 -15.88 13.21 -1.13
N THR A 92 -16.94 13.71 -1.78
CA THR A 92 -18.19 14.15 -1.11
C THR A 92 -19.25 13.07 -1.07
N THR A 93 -19.24 12.14 -2.02
CA THR A 93 -20.21 11.03 -2.13
C THR A 93 -19.55 9.70 -1.84
N ALA A 94 -20.28 8.81 -1.15
CA ALA A 94 -19.81 7.44 -0.91
C ALA A 94 -19.75 6.65 -2.21
N SER A 95 -18.56 6.27 -2.64
CA SER A 95 -18.33 5.43 -3.82
C SER A 95 -17.06 4.59 -3.68
N ALA A 96 -16.92 3.58 -4.55
CA ALA A 96 -15.71 2.80 -4.71
C ALA A 96 -15.43 2.65 -6.22
N GLU A 97 -14.57 3.49 -6.77
CA GLU A 97 -14.24 3.49 -8.19
C GLU A 97 -12.93 2.76 -8.45
N LYS A 98 -12.80 2.12 -9.62
CA LYS A 98 -11.55 1.50 -10.03
C LYS A 98 -10.56 2.56 -10.48
N LEU A 99 -9.39 2.57 -9.84
CA LEU A 99 -8.30 3.48 -10.17
C LEU A 99 -7.41 2.88 -11.26
N PHE A 100 -6.95 1.65 -11.04
CA PHE A 100 -6.06 0.91 -11.93
C PHE A 100 -6.03 -0.58 -11.56
N SER A 101 -5.32 -1.37 -12.35
CA SER A 101 -5.08 -2.80 -12.17
C SER A 101 -3.60 -3.09 -11.96
N LEU A 102 -3.33 -4.15 -11.21
CA LEU A 102 -2.01 -4.71 -10.98
C LEU A 102 -1.98 -6.14 -11.53
N LYS A 103 -0.91 -6.47 -12.26
CA LYS A 103 -0.57 -7.84 -12.63
C LYS A 103 0.61 -8.30 -11.79
N ILE A 104 0.42 -9.37 -11.06
CA ILE A 104 1.42 -9.88 -10.12
C ILE A 104 2.01 -11.13 -10.75
N ASN A 105 3.33 -11.30 -10.65
CA ASN A 105 3.97 -12.60 -10.86
C ASN A 105 4.65 -13.00 -9.54
N ARG A 106 4.03 -13.93 -8.81
CA ARG A 106 4.54 -14.38 -7.50
C ARG A 106 5.86 -15.13 -7.60
N SER A 107 6.07 -15.86 -8.70
CA SER A 107 7.29 -16.65 -8.93
C SER A 107 8.48 -15.76 -9.25
N GLU A 108 8.29 -14.82 -10.16
CA GLU A 108 9.33 -13.85 -10.55
C GLU A 108 9.46 -12.70 -9.55
N ARG A 109 8.47 -12.54 -8.66
CA ARG A 109 8.39 -11.47 -7.67
C ARG A 109 8.38 -10.10 -8.32
N THR A 110 7.57 -9.97 -9.37
CA THR A 110 7.40 -8.74 -10.13
C THR A 110 5.94 -8.31 -10.10
N VAL A 111 5.73 -7.00 -10.20
CA VAL A 111 4.40 -6.40 -10.30
C VAL A 111 4.40 -5.38 -11.43
N GLN A 112 3.32 -5.38 -12.19
CA GLN A 112 3.07 -4.41 -13.24
C GLN A 112 1.77 -3.67 -12.94
N THR A 113 1.71 -2.40 -13.28
CA THR A 113 0.57 -1.53 -13.07
C THR A 113 0.19 -0.83 -14.38
N ASP A 114 -1.09 -0.51 -14.55
CA ASP A 114 -1.56 0.37 -15.62
C ASP A 114 -2.00 1.75 -15.09
N ALA A 115 -1.57 2.11 -13.87
CA ALA A 115 -1.82 3.41 -13.26
C ALA A 115 -1.35 4.55 -14.16
N GLY A 116 -2.24 5.50 -14.45
CA GLY A 116 -1.97 6.62 -15.37
C GLY A 116 -1.95 6.25 -16.86
N THR A 117 -1.92 4.96 -17.20
CA THR A 117 -1.96 4.46 -18.58
C THR A 117 -2.91 3.26 -18.71
N PRO A 118 -4.25 3.47 -18.60
CA PRO A 118 -5.22 2.38 -18.53
C PRO A 118 -5.05 1.34 -19.65
N GLY A 119 -4.90 0.07 -19.28
CA GLY A 119 -4.67 -1.06 -20.19
C GLY A 119 -3.22 -1.26 -20.66
N ALA A 120 -2.33 -0.28 -20.47
CA ALA A 120 -0.91 -0.38 -20.80
C ALA A 120 -0.09 -0.61 -19.53
N PHE A 121 0.29 -1.87 -19.30
CA PHE A 121 1.02 -2.28 -18.10
C PHE A 121 2.51 -1.96 -18.20
N HIS A 122 3.05 -1.39 -17.12
CA HIS A 122 4.47 -1.11 -16.93
C HIS A 122 4.92 -1.60 -15.55
N ASN A 123 6.21 -1.85 -15.37
CA ASN A 123 6.73 -2.43 -14.13
C ASN A 123 6.61 -1.43 -12.97
N LEU A 124 6.09 -1.90 -11.83
CA LEU A 124 6.10 -1.20 -10.56
C LEU A 124 7.35 -1.62 -9.78
N PRO A 125 8.30 -0.71 -9.49
CA PRO A 125 9.48 -1.04 -8.70
C PRO A 125 9.10 -1.26 -7.22
N LEU A 126 9.26 -2.50 -6.74
CA LEU A 126 9.01 -2.91 -5.35
C LEU A 126 10.30 -2.94 -4.53
#